data_AF-A0A8H3B1S8-F1
#
_entry.id   AF-A0A8H3B1S8-F1
#
_cell.length_a   1.000
_cell.length_b   1.000
_cell.length_c   1.000
_cell.angle_alpha   90.00
_cell.angle_beta   90.00
_cell.angle_gamma   90.00
#
_symmetry.space_group_name_H-M   'P 1'
#
loop_
_entity.id
_entity.type
_entity.pdbx_description
1 polymer ?
#
loop_
_entity_poly.entity_id
_entity_poly.type
_entity_poly.pdbx_seq_one_letter_code
_entity_poly.pdbx_strand_id
1 'polypeptide(L)'
;MAEFQESQTLTLEWTVRNLKQLFENSKGEQKSKVVKSAMFGGGRWQVLFYPNSGHEGGGYISLYLSCEPTLDEKEKAMNGKWQREGLYKFTFELRTVNKGTNFNTKEAYNHAFSWKTANWGWAQFARRDAVYYAPNTVRLQDAFVIVCQITSTPSAPTANANVQSVPRSLMASVGSLLDDPIYSDVEFIIPPRRRGGKSKKIWASKRLLSGRAEYFQTMFSSGFAEGASLGADFVEDDSDYMNAHDDSDEEDAELEDMTWEVSSDAGVIVKHEEVETAPLIPVPVPAIEVLAPVVPGPSKTPVVVRDVAYATYKAFLYYLYTDTIVFAPLKSQFMASSPSASFAQALQLPTSIDGAPMNSPGIGIMGRSDSRKGWLKNWEASFPDRPVPCSAKAIYRLADKLDLEELKARAFTHITKSLSIQSVPFELFSGFSAAFSEIRKVQMDFALQHWSEIRSSDSMKQVLSELRSGRYPGYEEVMHQLLGYLEYHPPTSEGSGNESGQEAERNNGNDYQV
;
A
#
# COMPACT_ATOMS: atom_id res chain seq x y z
N MET A 1 -33.24 6.77 -8.17
CA MET A 1 -32.37 7.47 -9.16
C MET A 1 -31.70 8.60 -8.43
N ALA A 2 -30.40 8.82 -8.63
CA ALA A 2 -29.74 10.01 -8.09
C ALA A 2 -30.38 11.25 -8.72
N GLU A 3 -30.76 12.23 -7.89
CA GLU A 3 -31.45 13.45 -8.33
C GLU A 3 -30.54 14.34 -9.19
N PHE A 4 -29.22 14.26 -8.97
CA PHE A 4 -28.21 15.01 -9.70
C PHE A 4 -27.07 14.08 -10.13
N GLN A 5 -26.59 14.26 -11.36
CA GLN A 5 -25.43 13.57 -11.90
C GLN A 5 -24.49 14.59 -12.53
N GLU A 6 -23.20 14.43 -12.30
CA GLU A 6 -22.13 15.17 -12.93
C GLU A 6 -21.36 14.24 -13.89
N SER A 7 -21.05 14.74 -15.08
CA SER A 7 -20.18 14.06 -16.04
C SER A 7 -19.13 15.03 -16.55
N GLN A 8 -17.90 14.57 -16.65
CA GLN A 8 -16.81 15.37 -17.21
C GLN A 8 -16.47 14.88 -18.62
N THR A 9 -16.42 15.83 -19.56
CA THR A 9 -15.99 15.61 -20.94
C THR A 9 -14.67 16.32 -21.21
N LEU A 10 -13.67 15.55 -21.61
CA LEU A 10 -12.36 16.02 -22.04
C LEU A 10 -12.29 16.00 -23.57
N THR A 11 -11.83 17.09 -24.18
CA THR A 11 -11.64 17.17 -25.64
C THR A 11 -10.17 17.44 -25.97
N LEU A 12 -9.58 16.61 -26.82
CA LEU A 12 -8.31 16.86 -27.49
C LEU A 12 -8.58 17.20 -28.94
N GLU A 13 -7.96 18.27 -29.43
CA GLU A 13 -7.88 18.61 -30.84
C GLU A 13 -6.43 18.51 -31.31
N TRP A 14 -6.14 17.55 -32.18
CA TRP A 14 -4.79 17.27 -32.67
C TRP A 14 -4.69 17.51 -34.17
N THR A 15 -3.95 18.56 -34.56
CA THR A 15 -3.59 18.78 -35.97
C THR A 15 -2.40 17.90 -36.33
N VAL A 16 -2.64 16.88 -37.15
CA VAL A 16 -1.57 16.02 -37.69
C VAL A 16 -1.00 16.69 -38.92
N ARG A 17 0.32 16.94 -38.93
CA ARG A 17 1.05 17.58 -40.03
C ARG A 17 2.00 16.59 -40.70
N ASN A 18 2.60 17.01 -41.82
CA ASN A 18 3.55 16.21 -42.60
C ASN A 18 2.90 14.91 -43.12
N LEU A 19 1.62 14.99 -43.50
CA LEU A 19 0.85 13.83 -43.94
C LEU A 19 1.48 13.16 -45.16
N LYS A 20 2.03 13.93 -46.09
CA LYS A 20 2.73 13.39 -47.26
C LYS A 20 3.82 12.41 -46.86
N GLN A 21 4.70 12.81 -45.95
CA GLN A 21 5.76 11.96 -45.45
C GLN A 21 5.19 10.72 -44.74
N LEU A 22 4.18 10.90 -43.88
CA LEU A 22 3.56 9.80 -43.12
C LEU A 22 2.88 8.75 -44.03
N PHE A 23 2.18 9.20 -45.07
CA PHE A 23 1.48 8.32 -46.00
C PHE A 23 2.40 7.69 -47.05
N GLU A 24 3.44 8.39 -47.51
CA GLU A 24 4.44 7.85 -48.43
C GLU A 24 5.33 6.80 -47.76
N ASN A 25 5.81 7.09 -46.54
CA ASN A 25 6.67 6.16 -45.80
C ASN A 25 5.96 4.86 -45.40
N SER A 26 4.62 4.88 -45.35
CA SER A 26 3.82 3.71 -44.99
C SER A 26 3.36 2.88 -46.19
N LYS A 27 3.77 3.22 -47.42
CA LYS A 27 3.48 2.42 -48.62
C LYS A 27 4.31 1.14 -48.62
N GLY A 28 3.66 0.01 -48.91
CA GLY A 28 4.31 -1.31 -48.92
C GLY A 28 4.55 -1.91 -47.54
N GLU A 29 4.39 -1.15 -46.46
CA GLU A 29 4.44 -1.69 -45.11
C GLU A 29 3.18 -2.53 -44.81
N GLN A 30 3.36 -3.66 -44.11
CA GLN A 30 2.22 -4.45 -43.61
C GLN A 30 1.40 -3.67 -42.58
N LYS A 31 2.00 -2.73 -41.84
CA LYS A 31 1.34 -1.80 -40.92
C LYS A 31 2.31 -0.66 -40.63
N SER A 32 1.83 0.57 -40.56
CA SER A 32 2.72 1.71 -40.29
C SER A 32 3.25 1.74 -38.87
N LYS A 33 4.34 2.47 -38.67
CA LYS A 33 4.69 2.97 -37.34
C LYS A 33 3.57 3.85 -36.79
N VAL A 34 3.43 3.83 -35.46
CA VAL A 34 2.45 4.65 -34.75
C VAL A 34 2.93 6.09 -34.65
N VAL A 35 2.03 7.03 -34.92
CA VAL A 35 2.20 8.45 -34.60
C VAL A 35 1.37 8.74 -33.36
N LYS A 36 1.97 9.36 -32.35
CA LYS A 36 1.34 9.59 -31.06
C LYS A 36 1.01 11.07 -30.86
N SER A 37 -0.15 11.36 -30.29
CA SER A 37 -0.46 12.71 -29.82
C SER A 37 0.37 13.07 -28.58
N ALA A 38 0.33 14.34 -28.19
CA ALA A 38 0.67 14.72 -26.82
C ALA A 38 -0.24 13.97 -25.82
N MET A 39 0.30 13.73 -24.62
CA MET A 39 -0.51 13.23 -23.51
C MET A 39 -1.49 14.32 -23.07
N PHE A 40 -2.72 13.93 -22.73
CA PHE A 40 -3.76 14.88 -22.31
C PHE A 40 -4.58 14.34 -21.15
N GLY A 41 -5.44 15.20 -20.56
CA GLY A 41 -6.25 14.86 -19.40
C GLY A 41 -5.43 14.56 -18.13
N GLY A 42 -4.34 15.29 -17.92
CA GLY A 42 -3.43 15.06 -16.79
C GLY A 42 -2.45 13.91 -17.01
N GLY A 43 -2.02 13.67 -18.26
CA GLY A 43 -1.08 12.59 -18.58
C GLY A 43 -1.72 11.20 -18.69
N ARG A 44 -3.06 11.13 -18.67
CA ARG A 44 -3.84 9.90 -18.59
C ARG A 44 -4.16 9.27 -19.93
N TRP A 45 -4.18 10.07 -20.99
CA TRP A 45 -4.70 9.68 -22.30
C TRP A 45 -3.74 10.05 -23.41
N GLN A 46 -3.68 9.21 -24.44
CA GLN A 46 -2.94 9.45 -25.67
C GLN A 46 -3.72 8.94 -26.87
N VAL A 47 -3.71 9.67 -27.98
CA VAL A 47 -4.24 9.19 -29.25
C VAL A 47 -3.13 8.55 -30.06
N LEU A 48 -3.38 7.33 -30.53
CA LEU A 48 -2.50 6.57 -31.41
C LEU A 48 -3.08 6.59 -32.82
N PHE A 49 -2.31 7.11 -33.77
CA PHE A 49 -2.67 7.18 -35.18
C PHE A 49 -1.73 6.31 -36.01
N TYR A 50 -2.30 5.48 -36.88
CA TYR A 50 -1.55 4.71 -37.87
C TYR A 50 -1.97 5.14 -39.28
N PRO A 51 -1.07 5.79 -40.05
CA PRO A 51 -1.30 6.12 -41.46
C PRO A 51 -1.62 4.93 -42.37
N ASN A 52 -1.19 3.73 -41.98
CA ASN A 52 -1.53 2.47 -42.62
C ASN A 52 -1.86 1.44 -41.52
N SER A 53 -3.12 1.01 -41.47
CA SER A 53 -3.59 0.09 -40.44
C SER A 53 -3.18 -1.36 -40.65
N GLY A 54 -2.74 -1.71 -41.87
CA GLY A 54 -2.45 -3.07 -42.29
C GLY A 54 -3.65 -3.91 -42.74
N HIS A 55 -4.86 -3.34 -42.68
CA HIS A 55 -6.05 -4.00 -43.23
C HIS A 55 -6.26 -3.69 -44.71
N GLU A 56 -6.77 -4.68 -45.45
CA GLU A 56 -7.09 -4.58 -46.89
C GLU A 56 -5.91 -4.02 -47.72
N GLY A 57 -4.73 -4.63 -47.60
CA GLY A 57 -3.53 -4.17 -48.30
C GLY A 57 -3.05 -2.78 -47.87
N GLY A 58 -3.43 -2.35 -46.67
CA GLY A 58 -3.09 -1.05 -46.12
C GLY A 58 -3.93 0.11 -46.67
N GLY A 59 -5.20 -0.15 -46.99
CA GLY A 59 -6.14 0.83 -47.52
C GLY A 59 -6.75 1.78 -46.49
N TYR A 60 -6.54 1.55 -45.19
CA TYR A 60 -7.17 2.31 -44.10
C TYR A 60 -6.14 2.93 -43.17
N ILE A 61 -6.59 4.00 -42.50
CA ILE A 61 -5.96 4.49 -41.28
C ILE A 61 -6.63 3.87 -40.05
N SER A 62 -5.91 3.81 -38.94
CA SER A 62 -6.49 3.45 -37.64
C SER A 62 -6.24 4.51 -36.57
N LEU A 63 -7.20 4.60 -35.65
CA LEU A 63 -7.17 5.48 -34.49
C LEU A 63 -7.51 4.70 -33.23
N TYR A 64 -6.70 4.88 -32.20
CA TYR A 64 -6.92 4.30 -30.88
C TYR A 64 -6.76 5.34 -29.79
N LEU A 65 -7.62 5.25 -28.78
CA LEU A 65 -7.43 5.89 -27.50
C LEU A 65 -6.63 4.95 -26.62
N SER A 66 -5.49 5.43 -26.15
CA SER A 66 -4.61 4.74 -25.22
C SER A 66 -4.72 5.35 -23.84
N CYS A 67 -4.84 4.50 -22.83
CA CYS A 67 -4.84 4.87 -21.43
C CYS A 67 -3.47 4.54 -20.83
N GLU A 68 -2.80 5.56 -20.31
CA GLU A 68 -1.59 5.40 -19.53
C GLU A 68 -1.95 5.39 -18.03
N PRO A 69 -1.47 4.40 -17.26
CA PRO A 69 -1.68 4.38 -15.82
C PRO A 69 -0.94 5.53 -15.14
N THR A 70 -1.66 6.22 -14.26
CA THR A 70 -1.09 7.22 -13.34
C THR A 70 -0.12 6.55 -12.36
N LEU A 71 0.74 7.34 -11.73
CA LEU A 71 1.67 6.81 -10.73
C LEU A 71 0.93 6.17 -9.55
N ASP A 72 -0.16 6.78 -9.11
CA ASP A 72 -1.01 6.24 -8.04
C ASP A 72 -1.65 4.91 -8.44
N GLU A 73 -2.12 4.77 -9.69
CA GLU A 73 -2.63 3.50 -10.22
C GLU A 73 -1.52 2.44 -10.32
N LYS A 74 -0.26 2.83 -10.60
CA LYS A 74 0.89 1.92 -10.60
C LYS A 74 1.28 1.49 -9.19
N GLU A 75 1.29 2.41 -8.22
CA GLU A 75 1.61 2.12 -6.82
C GLU A 75 0.56 1.21 -6.17
N LYS A 76 -0.73 1.41 -6.51
CA LYS A 76 -1.83 0.54 -6.06
C LYS A 76 -1.88 -0.82 -6.78
N ALA A 77 -1.17 -0.98 -7.89
CA ALA A 77 -1.26 -2.19 -8.70
C ALA A 77 -0.45 -3.35 -8.08
N MET A 78 -1.16 -4.38 -7.61
CA MET A 78 -0.56 -5.65 -7.24
C MET A 78 0.08 -6.31 -8.48
N ASN A 79 1.40 -6.53 -8.48
CA ASN A 79 2.16 -7.12 -9.59
C ASN A 79 2.01 -6.38 -10.94
N GLY A 80 1.87 -5.04 -10.92
CA GLY A 80 1.75 -4.21 -12.13
C GLY A 80 0.40 -4.31 -12.86
N LYS A 81 -0.57 -5.03 -12.28
CA LYS A 81 -1.91 -5.23 -12.85
C LYS A 81 -2.86 -4.07 -12.56
N TRP A 82 -2.59 -2.90 -13.13
CA TRP A 82 -3.41 -1.71 -12.93
C TRP A 82 -4.78 -1.81 -13.63
N GLN A 83 -5.79 -1.16 -13.06
CA GLN A 83 -7.11 -0.99 -13.66
C GLN A 83 -7.62 0.41 -13.35
N ARG A 84 -8.14 1.10 -14.37
CA ARG A 84 -8.76 2.41 -14.19
C ARG A 84 -10.23 2.24 -13.84
N GLU A 85 -10.63 2.93 -12.79
CA GLU A 85 -12.01 2.93 -12.33
C GLU A 85 -12.94 3.63 -13.34
N GLY A 86 -14.15 3.08 -13.46
CA GLY A 86 -15.22 3.62 -14.29
C GLY A 86 -15.22 3.10 -15.73
N LEU A 87 -16.34 3.38 -16.40
CA LEU A 87 -16.51 3.16 -17.83
C LEU A 87 -16.40 4.48 -18.58
N TYR A 88 -15.91 4.43 -19.81
CA TYR A 88 -15.66 5.62 -20.60
C TYR A 88 -16.40 5.53 -21.94
N LYS A 89 -17.06 6.63 -22.29
CA LYS A 89 -17.48 6.92 -23.66
C LYS A 89 -16.37 7.71 -24.33
N PHE A 90 -16.02 7.37 -25.56
CA PHE A 90 -15.15 8.23 -26.35
C PHE A 90 -15.55 8.29 -27.82
N THR A 91 -15.23 9.41 -28.45
CA THR A 91 -15.54 9.70 -29.85
C THR A 91 -14.29 10.16 -30.55
N PHE A 92 -14.02 9.61 -31.74
CA PHE A 92 -13.05 10.16 -32.68
C PHE A 92 -13.77 10.78 -33.86
N GLU A 93 -13.32 11.97 -34.23
CA GLU A 93 -13.74 12.68 -35.42
C GLU A 93 -12.52 13.12 -36.23
N LEU A 94 -12.58 12.96 -37.54
CA LEU A 94 -11.51 13.35 -38.46
C LEU A 94 -12.01 14.44 -39.40
N ARG A 95 -11.38 15.61 -39.35
CA ARG A 95 -11.79 16.80 -40.12
C ARG A 95 -10.66 17.40 -40.93
N THR A 96 -11.01 18.23 -41.90
CA THR A 96 -10.07 19.20 -42.48
C THR A 96 -9.62 20.23 -41.45
N VAL A 97 -8.48 20.90 -41.68
CA VAL A 97 -7.93 21.89 -40.73
C VAL A 97 -8.88 23.07 -40.49
N ASN A 98 -9.59 23.51 -41.53
CA ASN A 98 -10.62 24.55 -41.43
C ASN A 98 -11.95 24.04 -40.84
N LYS A 99 -12.04 22.76 -40.44
CA LYS A 99 -13.24 22.09 -39.91
C LYS A 99 -14.46 22.11 -40.85
N GLY A 100 -14.25 22.40 -42.15
CA GLY A 100 -15.32 22.47 -43.15
C GLY A 100 -15.79 21.12 -43.68
N THR A 101 -14.98 20.06 -43.57
CA THR A 101 -15.36 18.70 -43.96
C THR A 101 -15.03 17.73 -42.82
N ASN A 102 -16.00 16.89 -42.47
CA ASN A 102 -15.84 15.74 -41.59
C ASN A 102 -15.73 14.47 -42.45
N PHE A 103 -14.60 13.80 -42.36
CA PHE A 103 -14.31 12.58 -43.12
C PHE A 103 -14.91 11.34 -42.47
N ASN A 104 -14.90 11.28 -41.13
CA ASN A 104 -15.55 10.21 -40.40
C ASN A 104 -15.72 10.57 -38.91
N THR A 105 -16.75 10.02 -38.30
CA THR A 105 -16.96 10.06 -36.84
C THR A 105 -17.34 8.67 -36.36
N LYS A 106 -16.65 8.18 -35.33
CA LYS A 106 -17.00 6.94 -34.64
C LYS A 106 -16.98 7.16 -33.14
N GLU A 107 -17.91 6.53 -32.45
CA GLU A 107 -18.03 6.58 -31.00
C GLU A 107 -18.11 5.18 -30.40
N ALA A 108 -17.64 5.08 -29.17
CA ALA A 108 -17.54 3.84 -28.42
C ALA A 108 -18.06 4.08 -27.00
N TYR A 109 -18.71 3.07 -26.42
CA TYR A 109 -19.42 3.14 -25.14
C TYR A 109 -18.92 2.07 -24.18
N ASN A 110 -19.03 2.34 -22.88
CA ASN A 110 -18.82 1.36 -21.82
C ASN A 110 -17.46 0.65 -21.86
N HIS A 111 -16.39 1.35 -22.26
CA HIS A 111 -15.05 0.77 -22.29
C HIS A 111 -14.31 0.96 -20.97
N ALA A 112 -13.76 -0.14 -20.45
CA ALA A 112 -12.86 -0.16 -19.31
C ALA A 112 -11.40 -0.24 -19.78
N PHE A 113 -10.49 0.42 -19.05
CA PHE A 113 -9.07 0.45 -19.35
C PHE A 113 -8.28 -0.25 -18.25
N SER A 114 -7.36 -1.13 -18.64
CA SER A 114 -6.56 -1.93 -17.70
C SER A 114 -5.22 -2.33 -18.29
N TRP A 115 -4.39 -2.96 -17.47
CA TRP A 115 -3.13 -3.59 -17.91
C TRP A 115 -3.30 -4.60 -19.05
N LYS A 116 -4.47 -5.26 -19.17
CA LYS A 116 -4.77 -6.17 -20.29
C LYS A 116 -5.21 -5.43 -21.56
N THR A 117 -5.94 -4.34 -21.39
CA THR A 117 -6.63 -3.61 -22.46
C THR A 117 -6.48 -2.11 -22.23
N ALA A 118 -5.31 -1.59 -22.59
CA ALA A 118 -4.98 -0.18 -22.48
C ALA A 118 -5.43 0.63 -23.71
N ASN A 119 -5.71 -0.03 -24.84
CA ASN A 119 -5.98 0.63 -26.12
C ASN A 119 -7.34 0.20 -26.67
N TRP A 120 -8.19 1.18 -26.98
CA TRP A 120 -9.49 0.97 -27.61
C TRP A 120 -9.64 1.86 -28.84
N GLY A 121 -10.21 1.35 -29.93
CA GLY A 121 -10.33 2.12 -31.17
C GLY A 121 -10.69 1.29 -32.38
N TRP A 122 -10.42 1.83 -33.57
CA TRP A 122 -10.83 1.24 -34.85
C TRP A 122 -9.64 1.01 -35.76
N ALA A 123 -9.40 -0.27 -36.08
CA ALA A 123 -8.39 -0.70 -37.05
C ALA A 123 -8.70 -0.24 -38.48
N GLN A 124 -9.98 -0.11 -38.81
CA GLN A 124 -10.46 0.47 -40.06
C GLN A 124 -11.28 1.73 -39.72
N PHE A 125 -10.58 2.80 -39.36
CA PHE A 125 -11.23 4.05 -39.00
C PHE A 125 -11.73 4.77 -40.25
N ALA A 126 -10.87 5.04 -41.22
CA ALA A 126 -11.24 5.67 -42.50
C ALA A 126 -10.33 5.21 -43.64
N ARG A 127 -10.82 5.27 -44.89
CA ARG A 127 -10.02 4.92 -46.07
C ARG A 127 -8.95 5.98 -46.34
N ARG A 128 -7.71 5.56 -46.58
CA ARG A 128 -6.58 6.46 -46.89
C ARG A 128 -6.86 7.33 -48.11
N ASP A 129 -7.52 6.75 -49.10
CA ASP A 129 -7.93 7.45 -50.31
C ASP A 129 -8.86 8.63 -50.00
N ALA A 130 -9.91 8.39 -49.22
CA ALA A 130 -10.90 9.39 -48.87
C ALA A 130 -10.36 10.52 -47.98
N VAL A 131 -9.37 10.25 -47.13
CA VAL A 131 -8.88 11.22 -46.13
C VAL A 131 -7.62 11.96 -46.56
N TYR A 132 -6.83 11.41 -47.49
CA TYR A 132 -5.56 12.00 -47.90
C TYR A 132 -5.40 12.11 -49.41
N TYR A 133 -5.60 11.04 -50.19
CA TYR A 133 -5.27 11.08 -51.62
C TYR A 133 -6.29 11.87 -52.46
N ALA A 134 -7.59 11.72 -52.20
CA ALA A 134 -8.65 12.42 -52.91
C ALA A 134 -8.78 13.92 -52.55
N PRO A 135 -8.76 14.34 -51.27
CA PRO A 135 -9.01 15.74 -50.92
C PRO A 135 -7.81 16.66 -51.21
N ASN A 136 -7.95 17.55 -52.20
CA ASN A 136 -6.90 18.53 -52.54
C ASN A 136 -6.53 19.45 -51.37
N THR A 137 -7.51 19.84 -50.55
CA THR A 137 -7.29 20.74 -49.41
C THR A 137 -6.37 20.13 -48.37
N VAL A 138 -6.53 18.84 -48.05
CA VAL A 138 -5.67 18.11 -47.11
C VAL A 138 -4.24 17.99 -47.64
N ARG A 139 -4.08 17.69 -48.93
CA ARG A 139 -2.74 17.58 -49.55
C ARG A 139 -2.02 18.92 -49.64
N LEU A 140 -2.73 20.01 -49.94
CA LEU A 140 -2.15 21.35 -49.99
C LEU A 140 -1.77 21.89 -48.61
N GLN A 141 -2.59 21.64 -47.60
CA GLN A 141 -2.30 22.02 -46.21
C GLN A 141 -1.34 21.04 -45.50
N ASP A 142 -1.11 19.88 -46.13
CA ASP A 142 -0.35 18.74 -45.61
C ASP A 142 -0.74 18.35 -44.17
N ALA A 143 -2.05 18.48 -43.88
CA ALA A 143 -2.59 18.32 -42.53
C ALA A 143 -4.09 18.02 -42.50
N PHE A 144 -4.52 17.35 -41.43
CA PHE A 144 -5.91 17.21 -41.01
C PHE A 144 -5.99 17.31 -39.48
N VAL A 145 -7.21 17.33 -38.94
CA VAL A 145 -7.46 17.42 -37.49
C VAL A 145 -8.16 16.16 -37.01
N ILE A 146 -7.60 15.53 -35.98
CA ILE A 146 -8.26 14.49 -35.19
C ILE A 146 -8.82 15.15 -33.93
N VAL A 147 -10.12 15.02 -33.70
CA VAL A 147 -10.76 15.40 -32.46
C VAL A 147 -11.07 14.14 -31.67
N CYS A 148 -10.64 14.09 -30.42
CA CYS A 148 -10.96 13.03 -29.48
C CYS A 148 -11.75 13.62 -28.33
N GLN A 149 -12.95 13.09 -28.08
CA GLN A 149 -13.75 13.44 -26.91
C GLN A 149 -13.87 12.23 -26.02
N ILE A 150 -13.64 12.40 -24.72
CA ILE A 150 -13.75 11.34 -23.71
C ILE A 150 -14.70 11.84 -22.64
N THR A 151 -15.75 11.07 -22.37
CA THR A 151 -16.73 11.37 -21.32
C THR A 151 -16.71 10.25 -20.29
N SER A 152 -16.51 10.63 -19.04
CA SER A 152 -16.60 9.73 -17.89
C SER A 152 -18.04 9.29 -17.64
N THR A 153 -18.23 8.13 -17.00
CA THR A 153 -19.57 7.71 -16.55
C THR A 153 -20.13 8.78 -15.59
N PRO A 154 -21.40 9.19 -15.73
CA PRO A 154 -22.01 10.14 -14.81
C PRO A 154 -21.94 9.62 -13.36
N SER A 155 -21.54 10.48 -12.43
CA SER A 155 -21.41 10.17 -11.00
C SER A 155 -22.10 11.25 -10.16
N ALA A 156 -22.39 10.98 -8.88
CA ALA A 156 -22.94 12.01 -8.01
C ALA A 156 -21.92 13.16 -7.85
N PRO A 157 -22.36 14.43 -7.95
CA PRO A 157 -21.45 15.58 -7.83
C PRO A 157 -20.70 15.51 -6.50
N THR A 158 -19.38 15.48 -6.57
CA THR A 158 -18.50 15.51 -5.40
C THR A 158 -18.05 16.95 -5.19
N ALA A 159 -18.15 17.46 -3.97
CA ALA A 159 -17.68 18.81 -3.64
C ALA A 159 -16.15 18.86 -3.76
N ASN A 160 -15.64 19.17 -4.95
CA ASN A 160 -14.20 19.30 -5.17
C ASN A 160 -13.75 20.65 -4.61
N ALA A 161 -13.19 20.64 -3.40
CA ALA A 161 -12.32 21.72 -2.95
C ALA A 161 -11.18 21.86 -3.97
N ASN A 162 -10.82 23.08 -4.37
CA ASN A 162 -9.66 23.35 -5.21
C ASN A 162 -8.40 22.80 -4.51
N VAL A 163 -8.03 21.55 -4.79
CA VAL A 163 -6.80 20.95 -4.25
C VAL A 163 -5.63 21.50 -5.08
N GLN A 164 -5.00 22.55 -4.55
CA GLN A 164 -3.74 23.06 -5.09
C GLN A 164 -2.69 21.95 -4.94
N SER A 165 -2.24 21.35 -6.05
CA SER A 165 -1.30 20.23 -6.00
C SER A 165 0.07 20.69 -5.50
N VAL A 166 0.54 20.14 -4.39
CA VAL A 166 1.87 20.42 -3.85
C VAL A 166 2.93 19.62 -4.64
N PRO A 167 4.02 20.24 -5.13
CA PRO A 167 5.09 19.52 -5.83
C PRO A 167 5.72 18.43 -4.94
N ARG A 168 5.90 17.23 -5.48
CA ARG A 168 6.46 16.09 -4.72
C ARG A 168 7.88 16.33 -4.20
N SER A 169 8.69 17.10 -4.93
CA SER A 169 10.03 17.48 -4.48
C SER A 169 9.99 18.28 -3.18
N LEU A 170 9.03 19.20 -3.04
CA LEU A 170 8.84 19.96 -1.81
C LEU A 170 8.42 19.03 -0.66
N MET A 171 7.50 18.10 -0.90
CA MET A 171 7.08 17.13 0.12
C MET A 171 8.22 16.22 0.57
N ALA A 172 9.06 15.77 -0.38
CA ALA A 172 10.26 15.00 -0.06
C ALA A 172 11.26 15.81 0.78
N SER A 173 11.51 17.08 0.40
CA SER A 173 12.39 17.97 1.16
C SER A 173 11.85 18.29 2.55
N VAL A 174 10.55 18.49 2.71
CA VAL A 174 9.93 18.68 4.04
C VAL A 174 10.06 17.38 4.85
N GLY A 175 9.76 16.23 4.25
CA GLY A 175 9.90 14.92 4.89
C GLY A 175 11.33 14.64 5.37
N SER A 176 12.36 15.03 4.59
CA SER A 176 13.76 14.84 4.98
C SER A 176 14.22 15.72 6.14
N LEU A 177 13.44 16.74 6.54
CA LEU A 177 13.71 17.51 7.76
C LEU A 177 13.38 16.73 9.04
N LEU A 178 12.55 15.68 8.95
CA LEU A 178 12.31 14.80 10.08
C LEU A 178 13.56 13.99 10.37
N ASP A 179 13.91 13.85 11.64
CA ASP A 179 15.09 13.14 12.13
C ASP A 179 16.43 13.81 11.73
N ASP A 180 16.40 15.04 11.19
CA ASP A 180 17.59 15.85 10.95
C ASP A 180 17.91 16.70 12.19
N PRO A 181 19.01 16.41 12.91
CA PRO A 181 19.36 17.15 14.12
C PRO A 181 19.76 18.61 13.86
N ILE A 182 20.10 18.99 12.62
CA ILE A 182 20.53 20.37 12.29
C ILE A 182 19.33 21.33 12.35
N TYR A 183 18.16 20.88 11.88
CA TYR A 183 16.96 21.73 11.76
C TYR A 183 15.91 21.47 12.85
N SER A 184 16.20 20.57 13.78
CA SER A 184 15.25 20.12 14.81
C SER A 184 15.50 20.78 16.18
N ASP A 185 14.42 21.24 16.79
CA ASP A 185 14.35 21.93 18.09
C ASP A 185 13.61 21.12 19.19
N VAL A 186 13.15 19.91 18.88
CA VAL A 186 12.63 18.92 19.83
C VAL A 186 13.26 17.55 19.59
N GLU A 187 13.53 16.80 20.66
CA GLU A 187 13.91 15.39 20.60
C GLU A 187 12.86 14.54 21.34
N PHE A 188 12.27 13.57 20.66
CA PHE A 188 11.39 12.58 21.26
C PHE A 188 12.20 11.35 21.65
N ILE A 189 12.07 10.92 22.90
CA ILE A 189 12.79 9.80 23.49
C ILE A 189 11.77 8.69 23.75
N ILE A 190 11.92 7.58 23.04
CA ILE A 190 11.11 6.38 23.21
C ILE A 190 11.94 5.42 24.06
N PRO A 191 11.61 5.22 25.35
CA PRO A 191 12.34 4.29 26.21
C PRO A 191 12.09 2.84 25.75
N PRO A 192 13.04 1.94 26.02
CA PRO A 192 12.84 0.52 25.79
C PRO A 192 11.76 -0.02 26.74
N ARG A 193 10.90 -0.92 26.26
CA ARG A 193 9.90 -1.58 27.12
C ARG A 193 10.45 -2.78 27.88
N ARG A 194 11.52 -3.41 27.39
CA ARG A 194 12.26 -4.46 28.10
C ARG A 194 13.40 -3.90 28.94
N ARG A 195 13.61 -4.48 30.12
CA ARG A 195 14.77 -4.17 30.97
C ARG A 195 16.06 -4.48 30.20
N GLY A 196 16.87 -3.46 29.95
CA GLY A 196 18.18 -3.59 29.27
C GLY A 196 18.24 -3.05 27.84
N GLY A 197 17.11 -2.69 27.22
CA GLY A 197 17.11 -2.10 25.89
C GLY A 197 17.71 -0.68 25.84
N LYS A 198 17.96 -0.15 24.64
CA LYS A 198 18.40 1.24 24.43
C LYS A 198 17.22 2.12 24.05
N SER A 199 17.17 3.34 24.57
CA SER A 199 16.16 4.32 24.15
C SER A 199 16.41 4.77 22.70
N LYS A 200 15.34 4.87 21.92
CA LYS A 200 15.38 5.38 20.55
C LYS A 200 15.01 6.86 20.55
N LYS A 201 15.62 7.64 19.66
CA LYS A 201 15.38 9.08 19.54
C LYS A 201 14.81 9.43 18.17
N ILE A 202 13.96 10.46 18.13
CA ILE A 202 13.48 11.07 16.90
C ILE A 202 13.60 12.59 17.03
N TRP A 203 14.32 13.24 16.11
CA TRP A 203 14.40 14.69 16.07
C TRP A 203 13.30 15.30 15.21
N ALA A 204 12.70 16.40 15.66
CA ALA A 204 11.64 17.08 14.91
C ALA A 204 11.61 18.60 15.15
N SER A 205 10.70 19.28 14.45
CA SER A 205 10.46 20.71 14.44
C SER A 205 9.13 21.02 15.13
N LYS A 206 9.19 21.73 16.26
CA LYS A 206 8.01 22.19 17.01
C LYS A 206 7.07 23.00 16.13
N ARG A 207 7.61 23.82 15.23
CA ARG A 207 6.81 24.67 14.34
C ARG A 207 5.96 23.86 13.37
N LEU A 208 6.53 22.82 12.75
CA LEU A 208 5.80 21.95 11.82
C LEU A 208 4.72 21.14 12.56
N LEU A 209 5.07 20.60 13.73
CA LEU A 209 4.15 19.82 14.55
C LEU A 209 2.98 20.67 15.08
N SER A 210 3.26 21.85 15.64
CA SER A 210 2.24 22.76 16.18
C SER A 210 1.29 23.27 15.10
N GLY A 211 1.77 23.44 13.86
CA GLY A 211 0.93 23.88 12.74
C GLY A 211 -0.03 22.80 12.23
N ARG A 212 0.12 21.55 12.68
CA ARG A 212 -0.59 20.38 12.14
C ARG A 212 -1.38 19.60 13.18
N ALA A 213 -1.06 19.74 14.46
CA ALA A 213 -1.81 19.15 15.55
C ALA A 213 -1.88 20.12 16.75
N GLU A 214 -3.10 20.42 17.19
CA GLU A 214 -3.36 21.30 18.33
C GLU A 214 -2.71 20.78 19.62
N TYR A 215 -2.67 19.45 19.79
CA TYR A 215 -1.94 18.80 20.88
C TYR A 215 -0.49 19.31 21.03
N PHE A 216 0.27 19.37 19.94
CA PHE A 216 1.65 19.85 19.99
C PHE A 216 1.73 21.36 20.20
N GLN A 217 0.79 22.13 19.66
CA GLN A 217 0.70 23.55 19.92
C GLN A 217 0.52 23.83 21.42
N THR A 218 -0.40 23.12 22.08
CA THR A 218 -0.65 23.24 23.52
C THR A 218 0.53 22.73 24.35
N MET A 219 1.09 21.56 24.00
CA MET A 219 2.27 21.00 24.67
C MET A 219 3.46 21.97 24.67
N PHE A 220 3.73 22.61 23.52
CA PHE A 220 4.91 23.47 23.38
C PHE A 220 4.69 24.91 23.87
N SER A 221 3.44 25.41 23.84
CA SER A 221 3.12 26.77 24.33
C SER A 221 2.96 26.84 25.86
N SER A 222 2.55 25.76 26.52
CA SER A 222 2.39 25.67 27.97
C SER A 222 3.70 25.48 28.74
N GLY A 223 4.85 25.46 28.05
CA GLY A 223 6.16 25.27 28.69
C GLY A 223 6.36 23.89 29.31
N PHE A 224 5.65 22.86 28.83
CA PHE A 224 5.72 21.48 29.34
C PHE A 224 5.28 21.30 30.81
N ALA A 225 4.44 22.19 31.33
CA ALA A 225 3.99 22.14 32.73
C ALA A 225 3.33 20.79 33.11
N GLU A 226 2.71 20.10 32.15
CA GLU A 226 2.11 18.77 32.37
C GLU A 226 3.15 17.63 32.40
N GLY A 227 4.22 17.72 31.60
CA GLY A 227 5.28 16.70 31.54
C GLY A 227 6.22 16.69 32.74
N ALA A 228 6.34 17.81 33.46
CA ALA A 228 7.12 17.90 34.70
C ALA A 228 6.38 17.30 35.92
N SER A 229 5.05 17.23 35.88
CA SER A 229 4.22 16.74 37.00
C SER A 229 3.96 15.23 36.96
N LEU A 230 4.21 14.55 35.84
CA LEU A 230 4.12 13.09 35.72
C LEU A 230 5.43 12.35 36.12
N GLY A 231 6.42 13.10 36.62
CA GLY A 231 7.71 12.58 37.06
C GLY A 231 7.79 12.08 38.50
N ALA A 232 6.70 12.20 39.28
CA ALA A 232 6.64 11.73 40.66
C ALA A 232 5.33 10.98 40.93
N ASP A 233 5.45 9.69 41.25
CA ASP A 233 4.45 8.86 41.93
C ASP A 233 3.10 8.61 41.24
N PHE A 234 3.11 8.11 39.99
CA PHE A 234 2.00 7.26 39.54
C PHE A 234 2.32 5.81 39.89
N VAL A 235 1.57 5.30 40.88
CA VAL A 235 1.43 3.88 41.16
C VAL A 235 1.09 3.18 39.85
N GLU A 236 1.83 2.13 39.51
CA GLU A 236 1.59 1.27 38.35
C GLU A 236 0.14 0.75 38.43
N ASP A 237 -0.78 1.37 37.67
CA ASP A 237 -2.10 0.81 37.42
C ASP A 237 -1.93 -0.21 36.29
N ASP A 238 -1.88 -1.47 36.69
CA ASP A 238 -1.57 -2.65 35.86
C ASP A 238 -2.61 -2.89 34.74
N SER A 239 -3.67 -2.07 34.63
CA SER A 239 -4.74 -2.22 33.66
C SER A 239 -4.39 -1.76 32.24
N ASP A 240 -3.47 -0.80 32.07
CA ASP A 240 -3.04 -0.34 30.74
C ASP A 240 -2.07 -1.32 30.06
N TYR A 241 -1.43 -2.21 30.84
CA TYR A 241 -0.52 -3.25 30.33
C TYR A 241 -1.24 -4.35 29.54
N MET A 242 -2.55 -4.52 29.72
CA MET A 242 -3.32 -5.55 29.01
C MET A 242 -3.63 -5.19 27.54
N ASN A 243 -3.41 -3.93 27.12
CA ASN A 243 -3.65 -3.47 25.74
C ASN A 243 -2.40 -3.48 24.84
N ALA A 244 -1.21 -3.75 25.38
CA ALA A 244 0.04 -3.85 24.62
C ALA A 244 0.10 -5.07 23.68
N HIS A 245 -0.76 -6.06 23.88
CA HIS A 245 -0.74 -7.33 23.12
C HIS A 245 -1.27 -7.27 21.68
N ASP A 246 -1.72 -6.11 21.17
CA ASP A 246 -2.20 -5.98 19.78
C ASP A 246 -1.60 -4.74 19.09
N ASP A 247 -0.36 -4.36 19.44
CA ASP A 247 0.47 -3.46 18.63
C ASP A 247 1.54 -4.25 17.87
N SER A 248 1.27 -4.51 16.58
CA SER A 248 2.19 -5.28 15.74
C SER A 248 3.54 -4.58 15.51
N ASP A 249 3.59 -3.25 15.59
CA ASP A 249 4.86 -2.52 15.38
C ASP A 249 5.82 -2.73 16.56
N GLU A 250 5.27 -2.95 17.75
CA GLU A 250 6.03 -3.26 18.94
C GLU A 250 6.61 -4.68 18.88
N GLU A 251 5.78 -5.66 18.58
CA GLU A 251 6.21 -7.05 18.46
C GLU A 251 7.29 -7.23 17.38
N ASP A 252 7.13 -6.52 16.25
CA ASP A 252 8.13 -6.49 15.17
C ASP A 252 9.47 -5.92 15.68
N ALA A 253 9.44 -4.89 16.52
CA ALA A 253 10.64 -4.29 17.12
C ALA A 253 11.30 -5.20 18.18
N GLU A 254 10.54 -5.89 19.02
CA GLU A 254 11.08 -6.85 20.01
C GLU A 254 11.81 -8.01 19.35
N LEU A 255 11.30 -8.47 18.20
CA LEU A 255 11.95 -9.50 17.38
C LEU A 255 13.27 -9.04 16.75
N GLU A 256 13.51 -7.73 16.62
CA GLU A 256 14.81 -7.21 16.16
C GLU A 256 15.82 -7.18 17.30
N ASP A 257 15.43 -6.70 18.48
CA ASP A 257 16.32 -6.61 19.64
C ASP A 257 16.86 -8.01 20.03
N MET A 258 16.01 -9.05 19.97
CA MET A 258 16.43 -10.45 20.20
C MET A 258 17.43 -10.97 19.15
N THR A 259 17.37 -10.51 17.90
CA THR A 259 18.33 -10.93 16.87
C THR A 259 19.72 -10.31 17.05
N TRP A 260 19.81 -9.17 17.72
CA TRP A 260 21.08 -8.49 18.00
C TRP A 260 21.83 -9.08 19.20
N GLU A 261 21.13 -9.52 20.24
CA GLU A 261 21.77 -10.09 21.44
C GLU A 261 22.45 -11.46 21.20
N VAL A 262 21.95 -12.25 20.26
CA VAL A 262 22.51 -13.59 19.95
C VAL A 262 23.83 -13.51 19.17
N SER A 263 24.17 -12.35 18.58
CA SER A 263 25.41 -12.18 17.81
C SER A 263 26.66 -11.84 18.64
N SER A 264 26.54 -11.61 19.94
CA SER A 264 27.66 -11.10 20.76
C SER A 264 28.31 -12.08 21.74
N ASP A 265 27.98 -13.38 21.75
CA ASP A 265 28.61 -14.33 22.68
C ASP A 265 29.04 -15.65 22.02
N ALA A 266 30.08 -15.56 21.19
CA ALA A 266 30.96 -16.68 20.87
C ALA A 266 32.40 -16.21 21.11
N GLY A 267 32.88 -16.46 22.33
CA GLY A 267 34.10 -15.86 22.87
C GLY A 267 35.41 -16.27 22.21
N VAL A 268 36.39 -15.38 22.33
CA VAL A 268 37.81 -15.73 22.46
C VAL A 268 38.38 -14.94 23.64
N ILE A 269 38.60 -15.64 24.76
CA ILE A 269 39.38 -15.14 25.89
C ILE A 269 40.85 -15.28 25.52
N VAL A 270 41.55 -14.16 25.31
CA VAL A 270 43.02 -14.13 25.33
C VAL A 270 43.47 -13.39 26.57
N LYS A 271 44.17 -14.11 27.45
CA LYS A 271 44.85 -13.59 28.63
C LYS A 271 45.92 -12.58 28.21
N HIS A 272 45.95 -11.42 28.86
CA HIS A 272 47.08 -10.50 28.80
C HIS A 272 48.20 -11.01 29.74
N GLU A 273 49.38 -11.27 29.19
CA GLU A 273 50.65 -11.30 29.91
C GLU A 273 51.52 -10.11 29.45
N GLU A 274 52.17 -9.47 30.42
CA GLU A 274 53.12 -8.36 30.28
C GLU A 274 54.44 -8.83 29.66
N VAL A 275 55.00 -8.10 28.69
CA VAL A 275 56.45 -8.07 28.41
C VAL A 275 56.91 -6.69 27.93
N GLU A 276 58.06 -6.27 28.48
CA GLU A 276 58.83 -5.03 28.31
C GLU A 276 59.33 -4.68 26.88
N THR A 277 59.30 -3.36 26.63
CA THR A 277 60.20 -2.46 25.85
C THR A 277 61.21 -2.97 24.81
N ALA A 278 61.13 -2.45 23.57
CA ALA A 278 62.25 -1.93 22.72
C ALA A 278 61.72 -1.16 21.47
N PRO A 279 62.51 -0.32 20.75
CA PRO A 279 62.06 0.96 20.21
C PRO A 279 61.65 1.06 18.71
N LEU A 280 60.65 1.93 18.49
CA LEU A 280 60.39 2.89 17.39
C LEU A 280 60.95 2.65 15.98
N ILE A 281 60.02 2.33 15.05
CA ILE A 281 60.12 2.66 13.62
C ILE A 281 58.96 3.64 13.32
N PRO A 282 59.18 4.84 12.74
CA PRO A 282 58.09 5.78 12.44
C PRO A 282 57.29 5.29 11.23
N VAL A 283 56.02 4.98 11.43
CA VAL A 283 55.04 4.75 10.36
C VAL A 283 54.40 6.09 9.98
N PRO A 284 54.17 6.40 8.68
CA PRO A 284 53.59 7.66 8.25
C PRO A 284 52.14 7.79 8.75
N VAL A 285 51.84 8.95 9.36
CA VAL A 285 50.50 9.33 9.84
C VAL A 285 49.55 9.45 8.64
N PRO A 286 48.38 8.78 8.61
CA PRO A 286 47.36 9.06 7.61
C PRO A 286 46.77 10.45 7.88
N ALA A 287 46.58 11.22 6.80
CA ALA A 287 46.05 12.57 6.84
C ALA A 287 44.76 12.63 7.67
N ILE A 288 44.72 13.56 8.62
CA ILE A 288 43.52 13.94 9.36
C ILE A 288 42.52 14.45 8.31
N GLU A 289 41.47 13.67 8.06
CA GLU A 289 40.27 14.19 7.42
C GLU A 289 39.71 15.28 8.34
N VAL A 290 39.81 16.52 7.89
CA VAL A 290 39.24 17.68 8.57
C VAL A 290 37.72 17.50 8.54
N LEU A 291 37.15 17.01 9.65
CA LEU A 291 35.72 17.04 9.89
C LEU A 291 35.24 18.49 9.73
N ALA A 292 34.32 18.71 8.79
CA ALA A 292 33.70 20.00 8.58
C ALA A 292 33.12 20.53 9.92
N PRO A 293 33.17 21.84 10.18
CA PRO A 293 32.67 22.40 11.43
C PRO A 293 31.18 22.07 11.57
N VAL A 294 30.85 21.29 12.62
CA VAL A 294 29.46 20.98 12.98
C VAL A 294 28.80 22.30 13.37
N VAL A 295 27.97 22.84 12.48
CA VAL A 295 27.13 23.99 12.79
C VAL A 295 26.21 23.57 13.94
N PRO A 296 26.28 24.20 15.13
CA PRO A 296 25.42 23.83 16.24
C PRO A 296 23.98 24.15 15.87
N GLY A 297 23.14 23.13 15.73
CA GLY A 297 21.70 23.30 15.56
C GLY A 297 21.04 23.93 16.80
N PRO A 298 19.74 24.23 16.76
CA PRO A 298 19.04 24.81 17.91
C PRO A 298 19.06 23.85 19.11
N SER A 299 18.91 24.42 20.31
CA SER A 299 18.74 23.66 21.55
C SER A 299 17.51 22.75 21.42
N LYS A 300 17.67 21.48 21.82
CA LYS A 300 16.65 20.44 21.70
C LYS A 300 15.92 20.32 23.02
N THR A 301 14.59 20.41 22.97
CA THR A 301 13.78 20.09 24.15
C THR A 301 13.46 18.59 24.15
N PRO A 302 13.80 17.84 25.22
CA PRO A 302 13.49 16.43 25.32
C PRO A 302 12.03 16.18 25.69
N VAL A 303 11.41 15.18 25.05
CA VAL A 303 10.04 14.74 25.32
C VAL A 303 10.03 13.21 25.37
N VAL A 304 9.57 12.62 26.47
CA VAL A 304 9.53 11.16 26.62
C VAL A 304 8.18 10.62 26.16
N VAL A 305 8.19 9.61 25.29
CA VAL A 305 6.98 8.97 24.73
C VAL A 305 6.99 7.50 25.16
N ARG A 306 6.03 7.06 25.99
CA ARG A 306 6.04 5.73 26.64
C ARG A 306 5.03 4.73 26.08
N ASP A 307 4.00 5.23 25.44
CA ASP A 307 2.77 4.53 25.10
C ASP A 307 2.65 4.19 23.60
N VAL A 308 3.68 4.50 22.80
CA VAL A 308 3.69 4.29 21.35
C VAL A 308 5.02 3.70 20.90
N ALA A 309 4.98 2.69 20.02
CA ALA A 309 6.17 2.10 19.43
C ALA A 309 6.93 3.12 18.55
N TYR A 310 8.26 2.97 18.46
CA TYR A 310 9.12 3.87 17.71
C TYR A 310 8.71 4.01 16.24
N ALA A 311 8.43 2.89 15.55
CA ALA A 311 8.06 2.90 14.14
C ALA A 311 6.73 3.64 13.91
N THR A 312 5.73 3.37 14.76
CA THR A 312 4.44 4.05 14.74
C THR A 312 4.59 5.55 14.98
N TYR A 313 5.35 5.94 16.01
CA TYR A 313 5.52 7.36 16.34
C TYR A 313 6.32 8.10 15.26
N LYS A 314 7.34 7.46 14.67
CA LYS A 314 8.10 8.02 13.53
C LYS A 314 7.21 8.23 12.31
N ALA A 315 6.39 7.24 11.96
CA ALA A 315 5.42 7.35 10.86
C ALA A 315 4.37 8.44 11.13
N PHE A 316 3.91 8.56 12.37
CA PHE A 316 3.01 9.63 12.80
C PHE A 316 3.62 11.03 12.65
N LEU A 317 4.85 11.24 13.13
CA LEU A 317 5.54 12.53 12.95
C LEU A 317 5.78 12.84 11.46
N TYR A 318 6.11 11.82 10.66
CA TYR A 318 6.25 11.98 9.22
C TYR A 318 4.93 12.36 8.53
N TYR A 319 3.80 11.81 8.99
CA TYR A 319 2.48 12.22 8.54
C TYR A 319 2.21 13.70 8.86
N LEU A 320 2.57 14.18 10.05
CA LEU A 320 2.40 15.60 10.36
C LEU A 320 3.23 16.50 9.44
N TYR A 321 4.42 16.06 9.04
CA TYR A 321 5.29 16.77 8.12
C TYR A 321 4.77 16.77 6.68
N THR A 322 4.25 15.63 6.21
CA THR A 322 4.08 15.36 4.78
C THR A 322 2.66 15.00 4.37
N ASP A 323 1.73 14.95 5.32
CA ASP A 323 0.37 14.42 5.15
C ASP A 323 0.34 13.01 4.51
N THR A 324 1.46 12.29 4.53
CA THR A 324 1.63 10.98 3.91
C THR A 324 1.85 9.96 5.01
N ILE A 325 1.06 8.89 4.97
CA ILE A 325 1.24 7.74 5.86
C ILE A 325 1.04 6.45 5.07
N VAL A 326 1.87 5.46 5.35
CA VAL A 326 1.77 4.12 4.78
C VAL A 326 1.57 3.14 5.91
N PHE A 327 0.57 2.28 5.75
CA PHE A 327 0.26 1.22 6.70
C PHE A 327 0.82 -0.11 6.20
N ALA A 328 1.34 -0.89 7.14
CA ALA A 328 1.74 -2.26 6.88
C ALA A 328 0.50 -3.20 6.88
N PRO A 329 0.53 -4.32 6.14
CA PRO A 329 -0.58 -5.29 6.13
C PRO A 329 -0.86 -5.86 7.52
N LEU A 330 -2.14 -6.04 7.88
CA LEU A 330 -2.51 -6.49 9.24
C LEU A 330 -1.80 -7.81 9.60
N LYS A 331 -1.35 -7.93 10.86
CA LYS A 331 -0.68 -9.15 11.34
C LYS A 331 -1.53 -10.41 11.13
N SER A 332 -2.85 -10.30 11.31
CA SER A 332 -3.84 -11.37 11.07
C SER A 332 -3.81 -11.94 9.64
N GLN A 333 -3.37 -11.17 8.64
CA GLN A 333 -3.21 -11.68 7.26
C GLN A 333 -2.10 -12.73 7.13
N PHE A 334 -1.14 -12.73 8.06
CA PHE A 334 -0.03 -13.69 8.10
C PHE A 334 -0.27 -14.83 9.10
N MET A 335 -1.37 -14.80 9.87
CA MET A 335 -1.65 -15.86 10.86
C MET A 335 -2.19 -17.13 10.21
N ALA A 336 -2.92 -17.01 9.09
CA ALA A 336 -3.47 -18.14 8.35
C ALA A 336 -2.41 -18.96 7.59
N SER A 337 -1.22 -18.38 7.32
CA SER A 337 -0.11 -19.04 6.62
C SER A 337 0.87 -19.74 7.56
N SER A 338 0.69 -19.60 8.89
CA SER A 338 1.48 -20.34 9.86
C SER A 338 1.08 -21.80 9.76
N PRO A 339 1.96 -22.72 9.31
CA PRO A 339 1.63 -24.13 9.28
C PRO A 339 1.25 -24.52 10.70
N SER A 340 0.01 -25.01 10.85
CA SER A 340 -0.48 -25.60 12.08
C SER A 340 0.57 -26.59 12.62
N ALA A 341 0.56 -26.81 13.94
CA ALA A 341 1.41 -27.77 14.65
C ALA A 341 1.47 -29.18 14.01
N SER A 342 0.56 -29.47 13.07
CA SER A 342 0.55 -30.62 12.16
C SER A 342 1.83 -30.79 11.33
N PHE A 343 2.58 -29.73 10.98
CA PHE A 343 3.82 -29.87 10.21
C PHE A 343 4.97 -30.46 11.04
N ALA A 344 4.98 -30.22 12.36
CA ALA A 344 5.94 -30.85 13.28
C ALA A 344 5.69 -32.36 13.43
N GLN A 345 4.42 -32.79 13.33
CA GLN A 345 4.06 -34.21 13.33
C GLN A 345 4.45 -34.93 12.03
N ALA A 346 4.45 -34.22 10.88
CA ALA A 346 4.80 -34.81 9.58
C ALA A 346 6.31 -35.07 9.40
N LEU A 347 7.19 -34.40 10.15
CA LEU A 347 8.64 -34.50 10.01
C LEU A 347 9.34 -35.46 10.99
N GLN A 348 8.61 -36.21 11.82
CA GLN A 348 9.17 -37.23 12.74
C GLN A 348 10.45 -36.77 13.46
N LEU A 349 10.48 -35.55 13.99
CA LEU A 349 11.58 -35.12 14.85
C LEU A 349 11.45 -35.80 16.22
N PRO A 350 12.55 -36.29 16.82
CA PRO A 350 12.49 -37.04 18.06
C PRO A 350 12.04 -36.15 19.22
N THR A 351 10.97 -36.56 19.91
CA THR A 351 10.48 -35.96 21.16
C THR A 351 11.16 -36.59 22.36
N SER A 352 11.44 -35.80 23.40
CA SER A 352 11.82 -36.31 24.72
C SER A 352 10.67 -37.07 25.39
N ILE A 353 11.02 -37.92 26.35
CA ILE A 353 10.13 -38.88 27.05
C ILE A 353 8.96 -38.18 27.77
N ASP A 354 9.09 -36.89 28.08
CA ASP A 354 8.05 -36.07 28.74
C ASP A 354 7.23 -35.19 27.77
N GLY A 355 7.36 -35.36 26.46
CA GLY A 355 6.50 -34.69 25.47
C GLY A 355 6.74 -33.18 25.27
N ALA A 356 7.73 -32.58 25.92
CA ALA A 356 8.16 -31.21 25.65
C ALA A 356 9.08 -31.16 24.40
N PRO A 357 8.92 -30.18 23.49
CA PRO A 357 9.83 -30.00 22.36
C PRO A 357 11.22 -29.55 22.86
N MET A 358 12.26 -30.29 22.47
CA MET A 358 13.66 -29.92 22.72
C MET A 358 14.05 -28.69 21.90
N ASN A 359 14.54 -27.67 22.58
CA ASN A 359 15.07 -26.44 21.98
C ASN A 359 16.35 -26.78 21.21
N SER A 360 16.33 -26.74 19.89
CA SER A 360 17.52 -26.99 19.05
C SER A 360 18.12 -25.67 18.56
N PRO A 361 19.45 -25.49 18.61
CA PRO A 361 20.10 -24.22 18.32
C PRO A 361 20.26 -23.98 16.81
N GLY A 362 19.94 -22.74 16.39
CA GLY A 362 20.59 -22.04 15.27
C GLY A 362 20.64 -22.72 13.90
N ILE A 363 19.52 -22.69 13.15
CA ILE A 363 19.58 -22.62 11.68
C ILE A 363 18.97 -21.27 11.30
N GLY A 364 19.80 -20.39 10.74
CA GLY A 364 19.43 -19.02 10.40
C GLY A 364 18.25 -18.96 9.44
N ILE A 365 17.09 -18.53 9.96
CA ILE A 365 15.94 -18.16 9.15
C ILE A 365 16.21 -16.76 8.59
N MET A 366 16.87 -16.68 7.44
CA MET A 366 16.66 -15.55 6.54
C MET A 366 15.15 -15.45 6.28
N GLY A 367 14.56 -14.31 6.66
CA GLY A 367 13.11 -14.13 6.75
C GLY A 367 12.37 -14.59 5.50
N ARG A 368 11.42 -15.52 5.68
CA ARG A 368 10.47 -15.87 4.62
C ARG A 368 9.72 -14.60 4.20
N SER A 369 9.60 -14.38 2.88
CA SER A 369 8.78 -13.31 2.27
C SER A 369 7.32 -13.33 2.73
N ASP A 370 6.87 -14.47 3.26
CA ASP A 370 5.47 -14.73 3.63
C ASP A 370 5.14 -14.27 5.06
N SER A 371 6.00 -13.45 5.69
CA SER A 371 5.82 -12.91 7.04
C SER A 371 5.77 -11.39 7.02
N ARG A 372 5.05 -10.78 7.99
CA ARG A 372 4.98 -9.32 8.15
C ARG A 372 6.38 -8.69 8.21
N LYS A 373 7.29 -9.25 9.01
CA LYS A 373 8.68 -8.81 9.10
C LYS A 373 9.43 -8.90 7.76
N GLY A 374 9.23 -9.98 7.01
CA GLY A 374 9.81 -10.11 5.66
C GLY A 374 9.30 -9.03 4.71
N TRP A 375 8.01 -8.71 4.79
CA TRP A 375 7.38 -7.64 4.01
C TRP A 375 7.96 -6.26 4.37
N LEU A 376 8.13 -5.95 5.67
CA LEU A 376 8.72 -4.69 6.14
C LEU A 376 10.17 -4.50 5.66
N LYS A 377 11.00 -5.55 5.74
CA LYS A 377 12.37 -5.51 5.20
C LYS A 377 12.42 -5.23 3.70
N ASN A 378 11.53 -5.87 2.93
CA ASN A 378 11.45 -5.64 1.49
C ASN A 378 10.98 -4.22 1.16
N TRP A 379 10.09 -3.65 1.98
CA TRP A 379 9.68 -2.27 1.87
C TRP A 379 10.84 -1.30 2.10
N GLU A 380 11.56 -1.45 3.21
CA GLU A 380 12.72 -0.60 3.54
C GLU A 380 13.78 -0.61 2.43
N ALA A 381 14.07 -1.79 1.87
CA ALA A 381 15.00 -1.93 0.76
C ALA A 381 14.53 -1.21 -0.52
N SER A 382 13.21 -1.10 -0.72
CA SER A 382 12.62 -0.47 -1.90
C SER A 382 12.42 1.04 -1.73
N PHE A 383 12.29 1.53 -0.49
CA PHE A 383 11.95 2.91 -0.16
C PHE A 383 12.79 3.45 1.01
N PRO A 384 14.12 3.60 0.87
CA PRO A 384 15.02 3.97 1.97
C PRO A 384 14.76 5.38 2.51
N ASP A 385 14.23 6.28 1.69
CA ASP A 385 13.95 7.68 2.07
C ASP A 385 12.59 7.86 2.78
N ARG A 386 11.88 6.76 3.07
CA ARG A 386 10.56 6.79 3.70
C ARG A 386 10.59 6.03 5.02
N PRO A 387 9.78 6.47 6.02
CA PRO A 387 9.64 5.70 7.24
C PRO A 387 9.05 4.32 6.94
N VAL A 388 9.39 3.37 7.81
CA VAL A 388 8.83 2.02 7.81
C VAL A 388 7.31 2.11 7.96
N PRO A 389 6.52 1.36 7.17
CA PRO A 389 5.07 1.35 7.29
C PRO A 389 4.67 0.84 8.67
N CYS A 390 3.69 1.52 9.27
CA CYS A 390 3.26 1.28 10.63
C CYS A 390 1.94 0.51 10.70
N SER A 391 1.59 0.04 11.89
CA SER A 391 0.31 -0.60 12.21
C SER A 391 -0.80 0.42 12.12
N ALA A 392 -1.78 0.15 11.25
CA ALA A 392 -2.99 0.96 11.16
C ALA A 392 -3.77 0.98 12.48
N LYS A 393 -3.74 -0.12 13.27
CA LYS A 393 -4.39 -0.16 14.59
C LYS A 393 -3.72 0.78 15.59
N ALA A 394 -2.38 0.79 15.61
CA ALA A 394 -1.61 1.66 16.51
C ALA A 394 -1.82 3.14 16.16
N ILE A 395 -1.85 3.47 14.86
CA ILE A 395 -2.20 4.82 14.41
C ILE A 395 -3.65 5.18 14.70
N TYR A 396 -4.61 4.25 14.56
CA TYR A 396 -6.00 4.52 14.92
C TYR A 396 -6.13 4.87 16.40
N ARG A 397 -5.48 4.09 17.30
CA ARG A 397 -5.42 4.39 18.74
C ARG A 397 -4.81 5.78 19.00
N LEU A 398 -3.67 6.07 18.39
CA LEU A 398 -2.96 7.32 18.58
C LEU A 398 -3.75 8.52 18.05
N ALA A 399 -4.34 8.40 16.87
CA ALA A 399 -5.14 9.45 16.26
C ALA A 399 -6.43 9.72 17.04
N ASP A 400 -7.07 8.69 17.59
CA ASP A 400 -8.20 8.83 18.50
C ASP A 400 -7.80 9.57 19.78
N LYS A 401 -6.67 9.19 20.39
CA LYS A 401 -6.13 9.84 21.60
C LYS A 401 -5.78 11.31 21.40
N LEU A 402 -5.29 11.67 20.20
CA LEU A 402 -4.85 13.02 19.86
C LEU A 402 -5.91 13.86 19.13
N ASP A 403 -7.13 13.33 18.98
CA ASP A 403 -8.25 13.95 18.27
C ASP A 403 -7.93 14.35 16.82
N LEU A 404 -7.26 13.46 16.09
CA LEU A 404 -6.88 13.62 14.69
C LEU A 404 -7.83 12.84 13.77
N GLU A 405 -9.03 13.38 13.58
CA GLU A 405 -10.13 12.71 12.85
C GLU A 405 -9.73 12.21 11.45
N GLU A 406 -9.01 13.03 10.67
CA GLU A 406 -8.60 12.64 9.31
C GLU A 406 -7.64 11.45 9.31
N LEU A 407 -6.65 11.46 10.22
CA LEU A 407 -5.69 10.37 10.34
C LEU A 407 -6.36 9.10 10.84
N LYS A 408 -7.28 9.23 11.81
CA LYS A 408 -8.12 8.14 12.32
C LYS A 408 -8.95 7.52 11.19
N ALA A 409 -9.58 8.34 10.33
CA ALA A 409 -10.36 7.88 9.19
C ALA A 409 -9.51 7.15 8.12
N ARG A 410 -8.28 7.61 7.87
CA ARG A 410 -7.33 6.92 6.96
C ARG A 410 -6.94 5.55 7.51
N ALA A 411 -6.65 5.45 8.81
CA ALA A 411 -6.35 4.18 9.47
C ALA A 411 -7.56 3.23 9.47
N PHE A 412 -8.76 3.75 9.79
CA PHE A 412 -10.02 3.02 9.70
C PHE A 412 -10.24 2.41 8.31
N THR A 413 -10.08 3.23 7.27
CA THR A 413 -10.23 2.79 5.87
C THR A 413 -9.25 1.67 5.53
N HIS A 414 -8.01 1.75 6.00
CA HIS A 414 -7.04 0.68 5.77
C HIS A 414 -7.41 -0.63 6.49
N ILE A 415 -7.82 -0.56 7.77
CA ILE A 415 -8.22 -1.73 8.56
C ILE A 415 -9.41 -2.42 7.90
N THR A 416 -10.44 -1.66 7.53
CA THR A 416 -11.67 -2.18 6.90
C THR A 416 -11.42 -2.80 5.53
N LYS A 417 -10.61 -2.16 4.67
CA LYS A 417 -10.21 -2.72 3.36
C LYS A 417 -9.30 -3.95 3.46
N SER A 418 -8.66 -4.15 4.62
CA SER A 418 -7.76 -5.26 4.89
C SER A 418 -8.47 -6.52 5.42
N LEU A 419 -9.80 -6.47 5.60
CA LEU A 419 -10.59 -7.61 6.04
C LEU A 419 -10.71 -8.67 4.95
N SER A 420 -10.64 -9.93 5.37
CA SER A 420 -10.80 -11.11 4.53
C SER A 420 -11.42 -12.22 5.37
N ILE A 421 -11.93 -13.27 4.71
CA ILE A 421 -12.47 -14.47 5.39
C ILE A 421 -11.43 -15.09 6.34
N GLN A 422 -10.14 -15.00 5.99
CA GLN A 422 -9.05 -15.58 6.78
C GLN A 422 -8.64 -14.69 7.95
N SER A 423 -8.64 -13.36 7.78
CA SER A 423 -8.20 -12.42 8.82
C SER A 423 -9.30 -12.04 9.80
N VAL A 424 -10.57 -11.97 9.36
CA VAL A 424 -11.65 -11.42 10.16
C VAL A 424 -11.90 -12.14 11.49
N PRO A 425 -11.72 -13.48 11.64
CA PRO A 425 -11.86 -14.10 12.95
C PRO A 425 -10.82 -13.58 13.95
N PHE A 426 -9.55 -13.50 13.56
CA PHE A 426 -8.50 -12.97 14.44
C PHE A 426 -8.75 -11.51 14.81
N GLU A 427 -9.29 -10.73 13.87
CA GLU A 427 -9.61 -9.32 14.07
C GLU A 427 -10.81 -9.11 15.00
N LEU A 428 -11.91 -9.84 14.78
CA LEU A 428 -13.16 -9.67 15.53
C LEU A 428 -13.01 -10.03 17.02
N PHE A 429 -12.18 -11.03 17.31
CA PHE A 429 -11.91 -11.45 18.69
C PHE A 429 -10.73 -10.70 19.33
N SER A 430 -10.07 -9.79 18.61
CA SER A 430 -8.93 -9.03 19.13
C SER A 430 -9.31 -8.01 20.22
N GLY A 431 -8.35 -7.67 21.08
CA GLY A 431 -8.51 -6.58 22.05
C GLY A 431 -8.80 -5.23 21.41
N PHE A 432 -8.28 -4.98 20.19
CA PHE A 432 -8.60 -3.77 19.43
C PHE A 432 -10.09 -3.68 19.08
N SER A 433 -10.70 -4.78 18.65
CA SER A 433 -12.14 -4.81 18.37
C SER A 433 -12.97 -4.58 19.64
N ALA A 434 -12.54 -5.13 20.78
CA ALA A 434 -13.19 -4.88 22.07
C ALA A 434 -13.16 -3.38 22.44
N ALA A 435 -12.01 -2.73 22.29
CA ALA A 435 -11.81 -1.33 22.63
C ALA A 435 -12.56 -0.35 21.71
N PHE A 436 -12.72 -0.66 20.41
CA PHE A 436 -13.28 0.28 19.43
C PHE A 436 -14.56 -0.26 18.79
N SER A 437 -15.71 0.20 19.30
CA SER A 437 -17.04 -0.26 18.86
C SER A 437 -17.33 0.00 17.37
N GLU A 438 -16.80 1.09 16.80
CA GLU A 438 -16.94 1.40 15.37
C GLU A 438 -16.25 0.35 14.49
N ILE A 439 -15.04 -0.05 14.88
CA ILE A 439 -14.27 -1.11 14.21
C ILE A 439 -15.01 -2.44 14.35
N ARG A 440 -15.45 -2.77 15.57
CA ARG A 440 -16.19 -4.01 15.87
C ARG A 440 -17.42 -4.15 15.02
N LYS A 441 -18.18 -3.07 14.84
CA LYS A 441 -19.38 -3.04 14.01
C LYS A 441 -19.05 -3.44 12.56
N VAL A 442 -18.05 -2.81 11.93
CA VAL A 442 -17.70 -3.13 10.54
C VAL A 442 -17.15 -4.56 10.38
N GLN A 443 -16.33 -5.00 11.34
CA GLN A 443 -15.83 -6.38 11.35
C GLN A 443 -16.97 -7.40 11.50
N MET A 444 -17.94 -7.12 12.37
CA MET A 444 -19.13 -7.95 12.56
C MET A 444 -20.01 -7.97 11.30
N ASP A 445 -20.28 -6.81 10.69
CA ASP A 445 -21.06 -6.71 9.46
C ASP A 445 -20.44 -7.53 8.32
N PHE A 446 -19.10 -7.47 8.18
CA PHE A 446 -18.37 -8.31 7.24
C PHE A 446 -18.47 -9.80 7.59
N ALA A 447 -18.29 -10.15 8.86
CA ALA A 447 -18.35 -11.54 9.32
C ALA A 447 -19.72 -12.18 9.09
N LEU A 448 -20.81 -11.43 9.33
CA LEU A 448 -22.18 -11.89 9.11
C LEU A 448 -22.48 -12.11 7.62
N GLN A 449 -22.00 -11.22 6.74
CA GLN A 449 -22.17 -11.37 5.29
C GLN A 449 -21.46 -12.61 4.72
N HIS A 450 -20.36 -13.04 5.34
CA HIS A 450 -19.54 -14.18 4.90
C HIS A 450 -19.57 -15.37 5.86
N TRP A 451 -20.58 -15.45 6.73
CA TRP A 451 -20.58 -16.36 7.88
C TRP A 451 -20.49 -17.84 7.50
N SER A 452 -21.13 -18.26 6.41
CA SER A 452 -21.10 -19.65 5.93
C SER A 452 -19.69 -20.14 5.60
N GLU A 453 -18.86 -19.25 5.03
CA GLU A 453 -17.46 -19.52 4.70
C GLU A 453 -16.58 -19.44 5.95
N ILE A 454 -16.82 -18.44 6.80
CA ILE A 454 -16.04 -18.20 8.03
C ILE A 454 -16.21 -19.32 9.04
N ARG A 455 -17.44 -19.79 9.30
CA ARG A 455 -17.68 -20.82 10.33
C ARG A 455 -16.94 -22.14 10.08
N SER A 456 -16.59 -22.40 8.83
CA SER A 456 -15.90 -23.62 8.40
C SER A 456 -14.40 -23.40 8.18
N SER A 457 -13.92 -22.15 8.25
CA SER A 457 -12.53 -21.79 7.96
C SER A 457 -11.58 -22.27 9.05
N ASP A 458 -10.32 -22.52 8.66
CA ASP A 458 -9.28 -22.90 9.62
C ASP A 458 -8.92 -21.74 10.57
N SER A 459 -9.04 -20.49 10.10
CA SER A 459 -8.88 -19.31 10.94
C SER A 459 -9.88 -19.27 12.11
N MET A 460 -11.16 -19.60 11.86
CA MET A 460 -12.17 -19.65 12.92
C MET A 460 -11.93 -20.83 13.88
N LYS A 461 -11.53 -22.00 13.37
CA LYS A 461 -11.16 -23.15 14.22
C LYS A 461 -9.98 -22.83 15.13
N GLN A 462 -8.98 -22.12 14.61
CA GLN A 462 -7.82 -21.69 15.39
C GLN A 462 -8.23 -20.73 16.51
N VAL A 463 -9.01 -19.69 16.19
CA VAL A 463 -9.50 -18.74 17.21
C VAL A 463 -10.32 -19.46 18.28
N LEU A 464 -11.24 -20.35 17.91
CA LEU A 464 -12.03 -21.13 18.88
C LEU A 464 -11.18 -22.05 19.77
N SER A 465 -10.07 -22.59 19.24
CA SER A 465 -9.11 -23.38 20.03
C SER A 465 -8.40 -22.50 21.06
N GLU A 466 -7.97 -21.30 20.65
CA GLU A 466 -7.31 -20.33 21.53
C GLU A 466 -8.28 -19.69 22.54
N LEU A 467 -9.57 -19.60 22.21
CA LEU A 467 -10.62 -19.07 23.09
C LEU A 467 -10.81 -19.91 24.36
N ARG A 468 -10.62 -21.24 24.25
CA ARG A 468 -10.63 -22.17 25.39
C ARG A 468 -9.47 -21.92 26.37
N SER A 469 -8.45 -21.16 25.98
CA SER A 469 -7.32 -20.78 26.83
C SER A 469 -7.48 -19.40 27.51
N GLY A 470 -8.62 -18.71 27.34
CA GLY A 470 -8.93 -17.46 28.04
C GLY A 470 -8.21 -16.21 27.50
N ARG A 471 -7.72 -16.23 26.26
CA ARG A 471 -6.85 -15.18 25.68
C ARG A 471 -7.54 -13.98 25.02
N TYR A 472 -8.88 -13.89 25.04
CA TYR A 472 -9.61 -12.86 24.29
C TYR A 472 -10.64 -12.12 25.16
N PRO A 473 -10.37 -10.85 25.57
CA PRO A 473 -11.24 -10.07 26.45
C PRO A 473 -12.63 -9.73 25.87
N GLY A 474 -12.76 -9.65 24.53
CA GLY A 474 -14.00 -9.29 23.84
C GLY A 474 -14.97 -10.45 23.55
N TYR A 475 -14.71 -11.63 24.13
CA TYR A 475 -15.43 -12.88 23.89
C TYR A 475 -16.95 -12.76 24.06
N GLU A 476 -17.40 -12.15 25.17
CA GLU A 476 -18.81 -12.13 25.54
C GLU A 476 -19.67 -11.31 24.57
N GLU A 477 -19.14 -10.20 24.05
CA GLU A 477 -19.89 -9.28 23.18
C GLU A 477 -20.12 -9.86 21.78
N VAL A 478 -19.19 -10.69 21.31
CA VAL A 478 -19.16 -11.21 19.93
C VAL A 478 -19.85 -12.58 19.85
N MET A 479 -19.57 -13.49 20.80
CA MET A 479 -20.05 -14.87 20.69
C MET A 479 -21.56 -15.00 20.81
N HIS A 480 -22.21 -14.24 21.69
CA HIS A 480 -23.67 -14.31 21.83
C HIS A 480 -24.39 -13.94 20.53
N GLN A 481 -23.86 -12.97 19.78
CA GLN A 481 -24.42 -12.57 18.49
C GLN A 481 -24.15 -13.63 17.42
N LEU A 482 -22.92 -14.14 17.31
CA LEU A 482 -22.58 -15.19 16.34
C LEU A 482 -23.34 -16.50 16.58
N LEU A 483 -23.54 -16.90 17.85
CA LEU A 483 -24.33 -18.08 18.23
C LEU A 483 -25.79 -17.96 17.76
N GLY A 484 -26.34 -16.75 17.71
CA GLY A 484 -27.69 -16.50 17.18
C GLY A 484 -27.84 -16.76 15.67
N TYR A 485 -26.73 -16.77 14.92
CA TYR A 485 -26.69 -17.04 13.48
C TYR A 485 -26.15 -18.45 13.15
N LEU A 486 -25.92 -19.30 14.15
CA LEU A 486 -25.52 -20.69 13.91
C LEU A 486 -26.73 -21.54 13.50
N GLU A 487 -26.76 -21.94 12.22
CA GLU A 487 -27.67 -22.99 11.76
C GLU A 487 -27.16 -24.38 12.20
N TYR A 488 -28.01 -25.10 12.91
CA TYR A 488 -27.81 -26.49 13.32
C TYR A 488 -27.98 -27.44 12.12
N HIS A 489 -26.94 -28.20 11.79
CA HIS A 489 -27.05 -29.34 10.88
C HIS A 489 -27.02 -30.64 11.70
N PRO A 490 -28.13 -31.39 11.75
CA PRO A 490 -28.10 -32.70 12.40
C PRO A 490 -27.12 -33.62 11.64
N PRO A 491 -26.37 -34.47 12.35
CA PRO A 491 -25.54 -35.48 11.68
C PRO A 491 -26.46 -36.36 10.84
N THR A 492 -26.21 -36.40 9.52
CA THR A 492 -26.91 -37.30 8.61
C THR A 492 -26.65 -38.72 9.06
N SER A 493 -27.69 -39.37 9.59
CA SER A 493 -27.66 -40.78 9.96
C SER A 493 -27.22 -41.60 8.75
N GLU A 494 -26.15 -42.37 8.93
CA GLU A 494 -25.73 -43.38 7.97
C GLU A 494 -26.93 -44.27 7.61
N GLY A 495 -27.29 -44.23 6.34
CA GLY A 495 -28.29 -45.09 5.73
C GLY A 495 -27.69 -45.69 4.46
N SER A 496 -27.28 -46.95 4.57
CA SER A 496 -26.92 -47.86 3.48
C SER A 496 -27.82 -47.71 2.24
N GLY A 497 -27.23 -47.63 1.05
CA GLY A 497 -27.93 -48.03 -0.17
C GLY A 497 -27.58 -47.28 -1.45
N ASN A 498 -26.88 -48.01 -2.33
CA ASN A 498 -26.89 -47.97 -3.79
C ASN A 498 -26.06 -46.91 -4.55
N GLU A 499 -25.02 -47.46 -5.19
CA GLU A 499 -24.45 -47.04 -6.46
C GLU A 499 -25.55 -46.72 -7.51
N SER A 500 -25.47 -45.55 -8.13
CA SER A 500 -25.70 -45.34 -9.58
C SER A 500 -25.34 -43.90 -9.92
N GLY A 501 -24.54 -43.73 -10.98
CA GLY A 501 -23.73 -42.54 -11.21
C GLY A 501 -24.38 -41.39 -11.97
N GLN A 502 -23.59 -40.34 -12.16
CA GLN A 502 -23.42 -39.63 -13.42
C GLN A 502 -22.17 -38.74 -13.37
N GLU A 503 -21.40 -38.80 -14.46
CA GLU A 503 -20.10 -38.18 -14.69
C GLU A 503 -20.18 -36.65 -14.79
N ALA A 504 -19.14 -35.98 -14.29
CA ALA A 504 -18.85 -34.57 -14.58
C ALA A 504 -17.78 -34.50 -15.68
N GLU A 505 -18.15 -33.97 -16.84
CA GLU A 505 -17.22 -33.68 -17.94
C GLU A 505 -16.21 -32.60 -17.52
N ARG A 506 -14.92 -32.98 -17.52
CA ARG A 506 -13.80 -32.05 -17.58
C ARG A 506 -13.50 -31.75 -19.04
N ASN A 507 -13.69 -30.50 -19.47
CA ASN A 507 -13.17 -30.08 -20.77
C ASN A 507 -11.73 -29.58 -20.61
N ASN A 508 -10.81 -30.37 -21.17
CA ASN A 508 -9.37 -30.21 -21.18
C ASN A 508 -8.96 -29.86 -22.63
N GLY A 509 -8.10 -28.86 -22.82
CA GLY A 509 -7.51 -28.47 -24.11
C GLY A 509 -8.41 -27.56 -24.96
N ASN A 510 -7.92 -26.67 -25.81
CA ASN A 510 -6.62 -26.66 -26.45
C ASN A 510 -6.39 -25.32 -27.18
N ASP A 511 -5.11 -25.14 -27.53
CA ASP A 511 -4.60 -24.57 -28.79
C ASP A 511 -4.41 -23.07 -29.01
N TYR A 512 -3.10 -22.79 -29.07
CA TYR A 512 -2.41 -21.82 -29.90
C TYR A 512 -2.59 -22.07 -31.41
N GLN A 513 -2.29 -21.02 -32.18
CA GLN A 513 -2.23 -20.85 -33.66
C GLN A 513 -3.57 -20.46 -34.28
N VAL A 514 -3.68 -19.34 -35.02
CA VAL A 514 -2.81 -18.77 -36.06
C VAL A 514 -2.73 -17.24 -35.97
#